data_AF-A0A5C4WTK8-F1
#
_entry.id   AF-A0A5C4WTK8-F1
#
_cell.length_a   1.000
_cell.length_b   1.000
_cell.length_c   1.000
_cell.angle_alpha   90.00
_cell.angle_beta   90.00
_cell.angle_gamma   90.00
#
_symmetry.space_group_name_H-M   'P 1'
#
loop_
_entity.id
_entity.type
_entity.pdbx_description
1 polymer ?
#
loop_
_entity_poly.entity_id
_entity_poly.type
_entity_poly.pdbx_seq_one_letter_code
_entity_poly.pdbx_strand_id
1 'polypeptide(L)' 'DARAFLKIRPWVKSVVRIDLDDETDPTPYWLVSSRHPHKLAAVR' A
#
# COMPACT_ATOMS: atom_id res chain seq x y z
N ASP A 1 -1.49 -8.68 8.36
CA ASP A 1 -2.16 -9.76 7.62
C ASP A 1 -1.12 -10.43 6.73
N ALA A 2 -1.10 -11.76 6.66
CA ALA A 2 -0.20 -12.53 5.78
C ALA A 2 -0.56 -12.38 4.30
N ARG A 3 -1.80 -11.96 4.00
CA ARG A 3 -2.30 -11.79 2.64
C ARG A 3 -1.93 -10.45 2.01
N ALA A 4 -1.33 -9.54 2.77
CA ALA A 4 -0.97 -8.22 2.25
C ALA A 4 0.22 -8.30 1.29
N PHE A 5 0.12 -7.60 0.15
CA PHE A 5 1.28 -7.39 -0.70
C PHE A 5 2.15 -6.25 -0.13
N LEU A 6 3.45 -6.50 -0.05
CA LEU A 6 4.41 -5.59 0.58
C LEU A 6 5.45 -5.11 -0.43
N LYS A 7 5.51 -3.80 -0.67
CA LYS A 7 6.60 -3.14 -1.40
C LYS A 7 7.28 -2.12 -0.50
N ILE A 8 8.05 -2.63 0.46
CA ILE A 8 8.69 -1.83 1.50
C ILE A 8 10.16 -1.57 1.16
N ARG A 9 10.61 -0.32 1.39
CA ARG A 9 12.01 0.10 1.25
C ARG A 9 12.50 0.60 2.61
N PRO A 10 13.49 -0.04 3.26
CA PRO A 10 13.93 0.32 4.61
C PRO A 10 14.40 1.78 4.79
N TRP A 11 14.88 2.41 3.72
CA TRP A 11 15.36 3.80 3.72
C TRP A 11 14.26 4.84 3.43
N VAL A 12 13.01 4.42 3.21
CA VAL A 12 11.86 5.32 3.00
C VAL A 12 10.99 5.29 4.25
N LYS A 13 10.93 6.41 4.96
CA LYS A 13 10.27 6.52 6.27
C LYS A 13 8.75 6.33 6.23
N SER A 14 8.11 6.59 5.10
CA SER A 14 6.66 6.59 4.94
C SER A 14 6.15 5.42 4.11
N VAL A 15 4.98 4.92 4.50
CA VAL A 15 4.23 3.84 3.85
C VAL A 15 2.80 4.30 3.61
N VAL A 16 2.22 3.92 2.48
CA VAL A 16 0.81 4.12 2.14
C VAL A 16 0.12 2.77 2.12
N ARG A 17 -1.07 2.69 2.72
CA ARG A 17 -2.00 1.58 2.57
C ARG A 17 -2.91 1.86 1.38
N ILE A 18 -3.04 0.88 0.49
CA ILE A 18 -3.95 0.93 -0.64
C ILE A 18 -4.94 -0.21 -0.44
N ASP A 19 -6.19 0.12 -0.16
CA ASP A 19 -7.26 -0.87 -0.03
C ASP A 19 -7.71 -1.28 -1.43
N LEU A 20 -7.87 -2.58 -1.65
CA LEU A 20 -8.35 -3.12 -2.92
C LEU A 20 -9.84 -3.41 -2.82
N ASP A 21 -10.61 -2.83 -3.74
CA ASP A 21 -12.05 -3.03 -3.87
C ASP A 21 -12.33 -4.19 -4.84
N ASP A 22 -11.79 -5.37 -4.51
CA ASP A 22 -11.99 -6.62 -5.25
C ASP A 22 -12.27 -7.73 -4.23
N GLU A 23 -13.53 -8.15 -4.14
CA GLU A 23 -13.98 -9.20 -3.22
C GLU A 23 -13.36 -10.58 -3.51
N THR A 24 -12.86 -10.78 -4.74
CA THR A 24 -12.25 -12.04 -5.16
C THR A 24 -10.73 -12.05 -4.97
N ASP A 25 -10.12 -10.88 -4.73
CA ASP A 25 -8.68 -10.79 -4.47
C ASP A 25 -8.37 -11.28 -3.05
N PRO A 26 -7.57 -12.35 -2.89
CA PRO A 26 -7.15 -12.79 -1.56
C PRO A 26 -6.27 -11.75 -0.84
N THR A 27 -5.68 -10.78 -1.54
CA THR A 27 -4.86 -9.67 -1.03
C THR A 27 -5.69 -8.39 -0.88
N PRO A 28 -6.31 -8.16 0.29
CA PRO A 28 -7.28 -7.05 0.45
C PRO A 28 -6.65 -5.65 0.45
N TYR A 29 -5.33 -5.56 0.59
CA TYR A 29 -4.62 -4.28 0.57
C TYR A 29 -3.13 -4.44 0.28
N TRP A 30 -2.52 -3.36 -0.18
CA TRP A 30 -1.07 -3.23 -0.37
C TRP A 30 -0.47 -2.26 0.65
N LEU A 31 0.78 -2.50 1.02
CA LEU A 31 1.62 -1.54 1.75
C LEU A 31 2.82 -1.14 0.89
N VAL A 32 2.89 0.14 0.55
CA VAL A 32 3.89 0.66 -0.39
C VAL A 32 4.66 1.82 0.23
N SER A 33 5.99 1.69 0.28
CA SER A 33 6.85 2.82 0.65
C SER A 33 6.82 3.91 -0.41
N SER A 34 6.59 5.17 -0.01
CA SER A 34 6.57 6.32 -0.91
C SER A 34 7.28 7.51 -0.28
N ARG A 35 8.08 8.25 -1.07
CA ARG A 35 8.66 9.55 -0.64
C ARG A 35 7.66 10.71 -0.70
N HIS A 36 6.51 10.48 -1.34
CA HIS A 36 5.42 11.45 -1.44
C HIS A 36 4.10 10.78 -1.06
N PRO A 37 3.93 10.33 0.21
CA PRO A 37 2.79 9.53 0.62
C PRO A 37 1.46 10.25 0.40
N HIS A 38 1.40 11.56 0.66
CA HIS A 38 0.20 12.36 0.44
C HIS A 38 -0.20 12.48 -1.03
N LYS A 39 0.78 12.58 -1.95
CA LYS A 39 0.48 12.62 -3.39
C LYS A 39 -0.06 11.28 -3.88
N LEU A 40 0.51 10.18 -3.38
CA LEU A 40 0.05 8.83 -3.72
C LEU A 40 -1.36 8.57 -3.18
N ALA A 41 -1.64 8.95 -1.93
CA ALA A 41 -2.94 8.78 -1.30
C ALA A 41 -4.03 9.73 -1.83
N ALA A 42 -3.66 10.76 -2.60
CA ALA A 42 -4.63 11.69 -3.20
C ALA A 42 -5.31 11.12 -4.45
N VAL A 43 -4.73 10.06 -5.05
CA VAL A 43 -5.35 9.33 -6.17
C VAL A 43 -6.28 8.29 -5.56
N ARG A 44 -7.56 8.32 -5.93
CA ARG A 44 -8.59 7.42 -5.42
C ARG A 44 -9.18 6.61 -6.56
#